data_AF-A0A250G0M4-F1
#
_entry.id   AF-A0A250G0M4-F1
#
_cell.length_a   1.000
_cell.length_b   1.000
_cell.length_c   1.000
_cell.angle_alpha   90.00
_cell.angle_beta   90.00
_cell.angle_gamma   90.00
#
_symmetry.space_group_name_H-M   'P 1'
#
loop_
_entity.id
_entity.type
_entity.pdbx_description
1 polymer ?
#
loop_
_entity_poly.entity_id
_entity_poly.type
_entity_poly.pdbx_seq_one_letter_code
_entity_poly.pdbx_strand_id
1 'polypeptide(L)' 'MIISVLMGTLSYGQNINTLTEKANKGNAEAQCKLGVAYDKGEGVAQSSEKAVYWWQQTSNFK' A
#
# COMPACT_ATOMS: atom_id res chain seq x y z
N MET A 1 1.85 -8.48 22.94
CA MET A 1 0.56 -9.18 22.98
C MET A 1 -0.54 -8.30 22.41
N ILE A 2 -0.56 -8.09 21.07
CA ILE A 2 -1.71 -7.69 20.23
C ILE A 2 -1.28 -7.70 18.74
N ILE A 3 -0.52 -8.70 18.31
CA ILE A 3 -0.44 -8.99 16.87
C ILE A 3 -1.64 -9.89 16.58
N SER A 4 -2.79 -9.22 16.49
CA SER A 4 -3.90 -9.48 15.57
C SER A 4 -3.95 -10.89 15.02
N VAL A 5 -4.29 -11.84 15.89
CA VAL A 5 -5.06 -13.03 15.51
C VAL A 5 -6.15 -12.55 14.54
N LEU A 6 -6.24 -13.16 13.36
CA LEU A 6 -7.31 -12.99 12.35
C LEU A 6 -7.10 -12.01 11.16
N MET A 7 -5.94 -12.04 10.48
CA MET A 7 -5.88 -11.66 9.04
C MET A 7 -5.74 -12.90 8.12
N GLY A 8 -6.33 -14.01 8.54
CA GLY A 8 -6.14 -15.31 7.88
C GLY A 8 -7.25 -15.78 6.96
N THR A 9 -8.48 -15.25 7.03
CA THR A 9 -9.60 -16.00 6.38
C THR A 9 -10.64 -15.24 5.59
N LEU A 10 -10.81 -13.92 5.59
CA LEU A 10 -11.90 -13.31 4.77
C LEU A 10 -11.62 -11.87 4.32
N SER A 11 -10.72 -11.66 3.37
CA SER A 11 -10.86 -10.49 2.48
C SER A 11 -10.14 -10.70 1.17
N TYR A 12 -10.82 -11.36 0.24
CA TYR A 12 -10.52 -11.33 -1.20
C TYR A 12 -10.91 -9.96 -1.78
N GLY A 13 -10.49 -8.89 -1.12
CA GLY A 13 -10.63 -7.51 -1.55
C GLY A 13 -9.27 -6.86 -1.37
N GLN A 14 -8.71 -6.26 -2.41
CA GLN A 14 -7.38 -5.65 -2.39
C GLN A 14 -7.36 -4.53 -1.33
N ASN A 15 -6.95 -4.85 -0.11
CA ASN A 15 -6.86 -3.88 0.97
C ASN A 15 -5.49 -3.21 0.93
N ILE A 16 -5.50 -1.88 0.89
CA ILE A 16 -4.31 -1.01 1.03
C ILE A 16 -3.34 -1.53 2.10
N ASN A 17 -3.85 -2.07 3.21
CA ASN A 17 -3.03 -2.61 4.29
C ASN A 17 -2.04 -3.69 3.83
N THR A 18 -2.46 -4.63 2.98
CA THR A 18 -1.56 -5.65 2.43
C THR A 18 -0.53 -5.05 1.47
N LEU A 19 -0.93 -4.01 0.73
CA LEU A 19 0.01 -3.26 -0.12
C LEU A 19 1.03 -2.51 0.74
N THR A 20 0.62 -1.91 1.86
CA THR A 20 1.50 -1.26 2.84
C THR A 20 2.51 -2.24 3.43
N GLU A 21 2.07 -3.43 3.83
CA GLU A 21 2.98 -4.47 4.32
C GLU A 21 4.00 -4.91 3.27
N LYS A 22 3.55 -5.12 2.02
CA LYS A 22 4.44 -5.49 0.91
C LYS A 22 5.38 -4.34 0.54
N ALA A 23 4.89 -3.10 0.53
CA ALA A 23 5.66 -1.91 0.24
C ALA A 23 6.76 -1.67 1.29
N ASN A 24 6.46 -1.91 2.56
CA ASN A 24 7.44 -1.88 3.66
C ASN A 24 8.50 -2.99 3.53
N LYS A 25 8.17 -4.11 2.88
CA LYS A 25 9.11 -5.18 2.55
C LYS A 25 9.95 -4.89 1.28
N GLY A 26 9.83 -3.70 0.70
CA GLY A 26 10.55 -3.31 -0.51
C GLY A 26 9.94 -3.84 -1.81
N ASN A 27 8.67 -4.27 -1.78
CA ASN A 27 7.99 -4.71 -3.00
C ASN A 27 7.59 -3.48 -3.85
N ALA A 28 8.31 -3.27 -4.97
CA ALA A 28 8.08 -2.15 -5.88
C ALA A 28 6.66 -2.12 -6.47
N GLU A 29 6.07 -3.29 -6.75
CA GLU A 29 4.69 -3.38 -7.27
C GLU A 29 3.68 -2.83 -6.24
N ALA A 30 3.88 -3.15 -4.97
CA ALA A 30 3.01 -2.70 -3.89
C ALA A 30 3.16 -1.20 -3.60
N GLN A 31 4.39 -0.67 -3.66
CA GLN A 31 4.65 0.77 -3.55
C GLN A 31 3.97 1.54 -4.70
N CYS A 32 4.04 1.02 -5.93
CA CYS A 32 3.37 1.61 -7.08
C CYS A 32 1.83 1.59 -6.93
N LYS A 33 1.27 0.46 -6.49
CA LYS A 33 -0.17 0.32 -6.23
C LYS A 33 -0.66 1.24 -5.10
N LEU A 34 0.13 1.45 -4.05
CA LEU A 34 -0.20 2.45 -3.01
C LEU A 34 -0.22 3.86 -3.59
N GLY A 35 0.78 4.21 -4.40
CA GLY A 35 0.81 5.52 -5.06
C GLY A 35 -0.45 5.77 -5.88
N VAL A 36 -0.85 4.79 -6.71
CA VAL A 36 -2.09 4.85 -7.50
C VAL A 36 -3.33 4.91 -6.61
N ALA A 37 -3.37 4.15 -5.52
CA ALA A 37 -4.54 4.12 -4.66
C ALA A 37 -4.71 5.43 -3.86
N TYR A 38 -3.63 6.08 -3.44
CA TYR A 38 -3.67 7.43 -2.87
C TYR A 38 -4.00 8.50 -3.92
N ASP A 39 -3.59 8.32 -5.18
CA ASP A 39 -3.91 9.24 -6.27
C ASP A 39 -5.39 9.17 -6.67
N LYS A 40 -5.95 7.95 -6.70
CA LYS A 40 -7.35 7.67 -7.06
C LYS A 40 -8.34 7.69 -5.89
N GLY A 41 -7.85 7.62 -4.65
CA GLY A 41 -8.69 7.46 -3.47
C GLY A 41 -9.35 6.07 -3.36
N GLU A 42 -8.75 5.04 -3.95
CA GLU A 42 -9.29 3.67 -3.93
C GLU A 42 -8.94 2.99 -2.60
N GLY A 43 -9.90 2.97 -1.66
CA GLY A 43 -9.72 2.33 -0.35
C GLY A 43 -8.91 3.14 0.67
N VAL A 44 -8.48 4.35 0.31
CA VAL A 44 -7.88 5.37 1.20
C VAL A 44 -8.38 6.76 0.83
N ALA A 45 -8.23 7.71 1.76
CA ALA A 45 -8.41 9.11 1.43
C ALA A 45 -7.43 9.52 0.32
N GLN A 46 -7.97 10.09 -0.75
CA GLN A 46 -7.17 10.64 -1.84
C GLN A 46 -6.18 11.66 -1.29
N SER A 47 -4.92 11.51 -1.64
CA SER A 47 -3.85 12.40 -1.19
C SER A 47 -2.70 12.35 -2.19
N SER A 48 -2.61 13.41 -2.99
CA SER A 48 -1.54 13.59 -3.98
C SER A 48 -0.15 13.61 -3.33
N GLU A 49 -0.03 14.18 -2.13
CA GLU A 49 1.22 14.19 -1.37
C GLU A 49 1.67 12.77 -0.99
N LYS A 50 0.75 11.92 -0.49
CA LYS A 50 1.06 10.53 -0.18
C LYS A 50 1.32 9.72 -1.44
N ALA A 51 0.60 9.97 -2.54
CA ALA A 51 0.85 9.30 -3.81
C ALA A 51 2.28 9.55 -4.31
N VAL A 52 2.72 10.81 -4.32
CA VAL A 52 4.08 11.20 -4.71
C VAL A 52 5.12 10.58 -3.78
N TYR A 53 4.88 10.56 -2.47
CA TYR A 53 5.77 9.90 -1.51
C TYR A 53 6.01 8.42 -1.89
N TRP A 54 4.95 7.65 -2.14
CA TRP A 54 5.07 6.24 -2.50
C TRP A 54 5.68 6.00 -3.88
N TRP A 55 5.40 6.87 -4.84
CA TRP A 55 6.05 6.83 -6.16
C TRP A 55 7.54 7.11 -6.07
N GLN A 56 7.96 8.09 -5.26
CA GLN A 56 9.37 8.39 -5.02
C GLN A 56 10.11 7.20 -4.41
N GLN A 57 9.48 6.48 -3.46
CA GLN A 57 10.05 5.26 -2.89
C GLN A 57 10.21 4.16 -3.95
N THR A 58 9.23 4.02 -4.86
CA THR A 58 9.27 3.02 -5.94
C THR A 58 10.39 3.34 -6.95
N SER A 59 10.54 4.60 -7.35
CA SER A 59 11.51 5.04 -8.35
C SER A 59 12.97 5.00 -7.88
N ASN A 60 13.22 4.84 -6.58
CA ASN A 60 14.58 4.70 -6.05
C ASN A 60 15.15 3.27 -6.23
N PHE A 61 14.34 2.32 -6.71
CA PHE A 61 14.82 1.03 -7.21
C PHE A 61 15.17 1.17 -8.69
N LYS A 62 16.47 1.27 -9.01
CA LYS A 62 17.02 1.28 -10.37
C LYS A 62 17.94 0.10 -10.59
#